data_AF-A0A3A6QZ13-F1
#
_entry.id   AF-A0A3A6QZ13-F1
#
_cell.length_a   1.000
_cell.length_b   1.000
_cell.length_c   1.000
_cell.angle_alpha   90.00
_cell.angle_beta   90.00
_cell.angle_gamma   90.00
#
_symmetry.space_group_name_H-M   'P 1'
#
loop_
_entity.id
_entity.type
_entity.pdbx_description
1 polymer ?
#
loop_
_entity_poly.entity_id
_entity_poly.type
_entity_poly.pdbx_seq_one_letter_code
_entity_poly.pdbx_strand_id
1 'polypeptide(L)'
;MDKPIIFLSALVLMGILLLGLLFVTPKEQTQLSAKIIETTLTQSLDGQRRFVTVSLKQNGQYENIVISVPNHIDCSNSQQATLGLKKDLFNRSNYQFISCP
;
A
#
# COMPACT_ATOMS: atom_id res chain seq x y z
N MET A 1 -28.30 41.26 8.41
CA MET A 1 -28.00 39.91 7.84
C MET A 1 -28.43 39.97 6.38
N ASP A 2 -27.56 40.45 5.50
CA ASP A 2 -28.07 41.23 4.36
C ASP A 2 -28.23 40.43 3.07
N LYS A 3 -27.80 39.15 3.01
CA LYS A 3 -27.92 38.31 1.82
C LYS A 3 -28.10 36.82 2.17
N PRO A 4 -29.27 36.40 2.69
CA PRO A 4 -29.53 35.01 3.10
C PRO A 4 -29.35 33.99 1.96
N ILE A 5 -29.60 34.43 0.72
CA ILE A 5 -29.46 33.60 -0.49
C ILE A 5 -28.01 33.16 -0.71
N ILE A 6 -27.02 34.00 -0.35
CA ILE A 6 -25.60 33.68 -0.52
C ILE A 6 -25.16 32.57 0.44
N PHE A 7 -25.66 32.61 1.68
CA PHE A 7 -25.35 31.56 2.66
C PHE A 7 -25.98 30.23 2.25
N LEU A 8 -27.20 30.28 1.69
CA LEU A 8 -27.90 29.09 1.23
C LEU A 8 -27.23 28.47 0.00
N SER A 9 -26.76 29.29 -0.95
CA SER A 9 -26.02 28.80 -2.11
C SER A 9 -24.64 28.24 -1.73
N ALA A 10 -23.92 28.88 -0.81
CA ALA A 10 -22.66 28.37 -0.29
C ALA A 10 -22.81 27.02 0.42
N LEU A 11 -23.89 26.84 1.19
CA LEU A 11 -24.19 25.58 1.88
C LEU A 11 -24.47 24.44 0.89
N VAL A 12 -25.26 24.70 -0.16
CA VAL A 12 -25.52 23.71 -1.20
C VAL A 12 -24.23 23.34 -1.94
N LEU A 13 -23.40 24.33 -2.27
CA LEU A 13 -22.14 24.11 -2.99
C LEU A 13 -21.15 23.27 -2.16
N MET A 14 -21.02 23.55 -0.86
CA MET A 14 -20.24 22.73 0.06
C MET A 14 -20.82 21.32 0.22
N GLY A 15 -22.15 21.19 0.25
CA GLY A 15 -22.80 19.88 0.29
C GLY A 15 -22.48 19.03 -0.94
N ILE A 16 -22.51 19.62 -2.13
CA ILE A 16 -22.15 18.93 -3.38
C ILE A 16 -20.66 18.54 -3.38
N LEU A 17 -19.78 19.43 -2.93
CA LEU A 17 -18.34 19.15 -2.83
C LEU A 17 -18.04 17.99 -1.87
N LEU A 18 -18.69 17.98 -0.70
CA LEU A 18 -18.59 16.90 0.28
C LEU A 18 -19.08 15.57 -0.31
N LEU A 19 -20.23 15.60 -1.01
CA LEU A 19 -20.78 14.41 -1.67
C LEU A 19 -19.78 13.86 -2.69
N GLY A 20 -19.18 14.73 -3.50
CA GLY A 20 -18.16 14.36 -4.47
C GLY A 20 -16.94 13.70 -3.83
N LEU A 21 -16.48 14.21 -2.69
CA LEU A 21 -15.36 13.63 -1.93
C LEU A 21 -15.70 12.25 -1.35
N LEU A 22 -16.95 12.03 -0.92
CA LEU A 22 -17.40 10.72 -0.42
C LEU A 22 -17.42 9.63 -1.48
N PHE A 23 -17.62 9.99 -2.75
CA PHE A 23 -17.55 9.04 -3.87
C PHE A 23 -16.12 8.69 -4.30
N VAL A 24 -15.09 9.36 -3.75
CA VAL A 24 -13.70 8.99 -3.99
C VAL A 24 -13.36 7.76 -3.15
N THR A 25 -13.62 6.57 -3.70
CA THR A 25 -13.20 5.32 -3.08
C THR A 25 -11.71 5.08 -3.29
N PRO A 26 -10.96 4.61 -2.28
CA PRO A 26 -9.57 4.23 -2.47
C PRO A 26 -9.48 3.07 -3.49
N LYS A 27 -8.49 3.13 -4.39
CA LYS A 27 -8.22 2.07 -5.37
C LYS A 27 -8.02 0.74 -4.65
N GLU A 28 -8.65 -0.31 -5.18
CA GLU A 28 -8.55 -1.66 -4.67
C GLU A 28 -7.09 -2.12 -4.52
N GLN A 29 -6.83 -2.85 -3.42
CA GLN A 29 -5.54 -3.47 -3.16
C GLN A 29 -5.34 -4.59 -4.19
N THR A 30 -4.42 -4.41 -5.14
CA THR A 30 -4.09 -5.46 -6.09
C THR A 30 -3.15 -6.45 -5.42
N GLN A 31 -3.50 -7.73 -5.37
CA GLN A 31 -2.57 -8.76 -4.90
C GLN A 31 -1.60 -9.11 -6.03
N LEU A 32 -0.32 -9.23 -5.70
CA LEU A 32 0.74 -9.56 -6.63
C LEU A 32 1.66 -10.63 -6.05
N SER A 33 1.99 -11.64 -6.85
CA SER A 33 2.99 -12.65 -6.49
C SER A 33 4.38 -12.17 -6.90
N ALA A 34 5.34 -12.23 -5.98
CA ALA A 34 6.72 -11.84 -6.19
C ALA A 34 7.68 -12.94 -5.74
N LYS A 35 8.79 -13.13 -6.46
CA LYS A 35 9.79 -14.14 -6.11
C LYS A 35 10.69 -13.62 -4.99
N ILE A 36 10.86 -14.40 -3.93
CA ILE A 36 11.81 -14.09 -2.86
C ILE A 36 13.23 -14.41 -3.33
N ILE A 37 14.10 -13.42 -3.27
CA ILE A 37 15.50 -13.53 -3.61
C ILE A 37 16.32 -13.84 -2.35
N GLU A 38 16.08 -13.06 -1.30
CA GLU A 38 16.88 -13.08 -0.09
C GLU A 38 16.01 -12.75 1.13
N THR A 39 16.39 -13.32 2.27
CA THR A 39 15.80 -13.03 3.57
C THR A 39 16.90 -12.60 4.53
N THR A 40 16.65 -11.55 5.30
CA THR A 40 17.62 -10.99 6.24
C THR A 40 16.96 -10.79 7.60
N LEU A 41 17.56 -11.36 8.65
CA LEU A 41 17.12 -11.15 10.03
C LEU A 41 18.10 -10.19 10.71
N THR A 42 17.57 -9.08 11.19
CA THR A 42 18.33 -8.11 11.99
C THR A 42 17.92 -8.23 13.45
N GLN A 43 18.90 -8.14 14.35
CA GLN A 43 18.67 -8.15 15.79
C GLN A 43 19.08 -6.80 16.37
N SER A 44 18.17 -6.18 17.12
CA SER A 44 18.40 -4.96 17.88
C SER A 44 18.09 -5.21 19.36
N LEU A 45 18.41 -4.22 20.21
CA LEU A 45 18.03 -4.20 21.63
C LEU A 45 16.51 -4.29 21.83
N ASP A 46 15.73 -3.72 20.90
CA ASP A 46 14.27 -3.73 20.94
C ASP A 46 13.64 -5.02 20.38
N GLY A 47 14.46 -5.96 19.89
CA GLY A 47 14.01 -7.23 19.34
C GLY A 47 14.49 -7.49 17.91
N GLN A 48 13.89 -8.50 17.29
CA GLN A 48 14.24 -8.94 15.95
C GLN A 48 13.39 -8.24 14.89
N ARG A 49 13.93 -8.04 13.68
CA ARG A 49 13.17 -7.61 12.51
C ARG A 49 13.62 -8.41 11.30
N ARG A 50 12.68 -9.05 10.64
CA ARG A 50 12.91 -9.80 9.40
C ARG A 50 12.55 -8.95 8.19
N PHE A 51 13.46 -8.93 7.22
CA PHE A 51 13.31 -8.28 5.93
C PHE A 51 13.41 -9.31 4.83
N VAL A 52 12.65 -9.11 3.76
CA VAL A 52 12.63 -9.98 2.59
C VAL A 52 12.83 -9.13 1.36
N THR A 53 13.81 -9.50 0.54
CA THR A 53 14.07 -8.91 -0.77
C THR A 53 13.31 -9.71 -1.81
N VAL A 54 12.38 -9.05 -2.50
CA VAL A 54 11.53 -9.66 -3.52
C VAL A 54 11.83 -9.05 -4.89
N SER A 55 11.80 -9.88 -5.93
CA SER A 55 11.91 -9.44 -7.31
C SER A 55 10.52 -9.31 -7.93
N LEU A 56 10.20 -8.09 -8.36
CA LEU A 56 8.95 -7.72 -8.99
C LEU A 56 9.18 -7.45 -10.47
N LYS A 57 8.31 -7.99 -11.33
CA LYS A 57 8.30 -7.62 -12.74
C LYS A 57 7.33 -6.47 -12.94
N GLN A 58 7.83 -5.24 -13.08
CA GLN A 58 7.04 -4.07 -13.43
C GLN A 58 7.44 -3.55 -14.81
N ASN A 59 6.47 -3.36 -15.69
CA ASN A 59 6.68 -2.82 -17.05
C ASN A 59 7.79 -3.53 -17.86
N GLY A 60 8.00 -4.84 -17.62
CA GLY A 60 9.02 -5.63 -18.31
C GLY A 60 10.41 -5.59 -17.68
N GLN A 61 10.63 -4.78 -16.65
CA GLN A 61 11.87 -4.73 -15.87
C GLN A 61 11.70 -5.45 -14.53
N TYR A 62 12.78 -6.06 -14.04
CA TYR A 62 12.83 -6.65 -12.71
C TYR A 62 13.35 -5.59 -11.72
N GLU A 63 12.52 -5.24 -10.75
CA GLU A 63 12.88 -4.34 -9.66
C GLU A 63 12.94 -5.16 -8.36
N ASN A 64 14.01 -4.96 -7.59
CA ASN A 64 14.19 -5.61 -6.31
C ASN A 64 13.78 -4.64 -5.21
N ILE A 65 12.82 -5.02 -4.38
CA ILE A 65 12.38 -4.22 -3.24
C ILE A 65 12.55 -4.98 -1.94
N VAL A 66 12.80 -4.25 -0.86
CA VAL A 66 12.95 -4.80 0.49
C VAL A 66 11.68 -4.51 1.28
N ILE A 67 11.09 -5.54 1.87
CA ILE A 67 9.84 -5.44 2.63
C ILE A 67 10.06 -6.02 4.02
N SER A 68 9.52 -5.34 5.04
CA SER A 68 9.50 -5.86 6.42
C SER A 68 8.41 -6.93 6.55
N VAL A 69 8.76 -8.06 7.16
CA VAL A 69 7.88 -9.22 7.34
C VAL A 69 7.82 -9.59 8.83
N PRO A 70 6.67 -10.04 9.34
CA PRO A 70 6.59 -10.51 10.72
C PRO A 70 7.58 -11.64 11.03
N ASN A 71 8.24 -11.56 12.19
CA ASN A 71 9.28 -12.54 12.57
C ASN A 71 8.78 -13.98 12.78
N HIS A 72 7.46 -14.19 12.90
CA HIS A 72 6.88 -15.53 13.04
C HIS A 72 6.74 -16.25 11.70
N ILE A 73 6.90 -15.54 10.58
CA ILE A 73 6.80 -16.10 9.22
C ILE A 73 8.21 -16.29 8.68
N ASP A 74 8.56 -17.52 8.36
CA ASP A 74 9.84 -17.86 7.73
C ASP A 74 9.59 -18.22 6.27
N CYS A 75 9.86 -17.28 5.37
CA CYS A 75 9.74 -17.53 3.94
C CYS A 75 11.07 -18.07 3.43
N SER A 76 11.09 -19.27 2.85
CA SER A 76 12.30 -19.81 2.25
C SER A 76 12.71 -18.99 1.03
N ASN A 77 14.02 -18.85 0.83
CA ASN A 77 14.58 -18.34 -0.41
C ASN A 77 14.01 -19.18 -1.59
N SER A 78 13.67 -18.52 -2.71
CA SER A 78 13.00 -19.09 -3.90
C SER A 78 11.48 -19.33 -3.84
N GLN A 79 10.82 -19.14 -2.69
CA GLN A 79 9.35 -19.17 -2.62
C GLN A 79 8.72 -17.90 -3.21
N GLN A 80 7.43 -17.98 -3.51
CA GLN A 80 6.64 -16.83 -3.95
C GLN A 80 5.96 -16.17 -2.75
N ALA A 81 6.22 -14.87 -2.56
CA ALA A 81 5.51 -14.05 -1.59
C ALA A 81 4.29 -13.38 -2.24
N THR A 82 3.16 -13.39 -1.55
CA THR A 82 1.98 -12.61 -1.93
C THR A 82 2.06 -11.24 -1.28
N LEU A 83 1.98 -10.20 -2.11
CA LEU A 83 2.11 -8.80 -1.72
C LEU A 83 0.84 -8.04 -2.08
N GLY A 84 0.40 -7.18 -1.18
CA GLY A 84 -0.64 -6.19 -1.45
C GLY A 84 -0.01 -4.95 -2.05
N LEU A 85 -0.36 -4.62 -3.28
CA LEU A 85 -0.04 -3.35 -3.92
C LEU A 85 -1.13 -2.33 -3.60
N LYS A 86 -0.75 -1.27 -2.91
CA LYS A 86 -1.57 -0.08 -2.70
C LYS A 86 -1.01 1.05 -3.53
N LYS A 87 -1.82 1.63 -4.41
CA LYS A 87 -1.47 2.85 -5.12
C LYS A 87 -2.13 4.03 -4.42
N ASP A 88 -1.31 4.98 -4.00
CA ASP A 88 -1.81 6.24 -3.47
C ASP A 88 -2.45 7.10 -4.59
N LEU A 89 -3.16 8.17 -4.22
CA LEU A 89 -3.76 9.13 -5.16
C LEU A 89 -2.73 9.72 -6.14
N PHE A 90 -1.48 9.83 -5.71
CA PHE A 90 -0.34 10.27 -6.53
C PHE A 90 0.34 9.15 -7.33
N ASN A 91 -0.31 7.98 -7.46
CA ASN A 91 0.18 6.79 -8.17
C ASN A 91 1.52 6.24 -7.61
N ARG A 92 1.81 6.50 -6.33
CA ARG A 92 2.95 5.91 -5.63
C ARG A 92 2.60 4.49 -5.19
N SER A 93 3.44 3.53 -5.54
CA SER A 93 3.29 2.13 -5.18
C SER A 93 3.79 1.90 -3.75
N ASN A 94 2.92 1.39 -2.89
CA ASN A 94 3.27 0.90 -1.56
C ASN A 94 3.02 -0.62 -1.53
N TYR A 95 4.02 -1.38 -1.08
CA TYR A 95 4.00 -2.83 -1.05
C TYR A 95 3.86 -3.31 0.38
N GLN A 96 2.81 -4.09 0.64
CA GLN A 96 2.55 -4.69 1.94
C GLN A 96 2.68 -6.21 1.83
N PHE A 97 3.38 -6.81 2.79
CA PHE A 97 3.44 -8.26 2.90
C PHE A 97 2.07 -8.84 3.30
N ILE A 98 1.61 -9.87 2.60
CA ILE A 98 0.38 -10.61 2.95
C ILE A 98 0.74 -12.00 3.48
N SER A 99 1.40 -12.83 2.67
CA SER A 99 1.70 -14.21 3.04
C SER A 99 2.80 -14.83 2.18
N CYS A 100 3.43 -15.87 2.72
CA CYS A 100 4.25 -16.85 1.99
C CYS A 100 3.67 -18.25 2.23
N PRO A 101 3.79 -19.16 1.27
CA PRO A 101 3.40 -20.57 1.41
C PRO A 101 4.35 -21.37 2.29
#